data_AF-A0A1H3GFT0-F1
#
_entry.id   AF-A0A1H3GFT0-F1
#
_cell.length_a   1.000
_cell.length_b   1.000
_cell.length_c   1.000
_cell.angle_alpha   90.00
_cell.angle_beta   90.00
_cell.angle_gamma   90.00
#
_symmetry.space_group_name_H-M   'P 1'
#
loop_
_entity.id
_entity.type
_entity.pdbx_description
1 polymer ?
#
loop_
_entity_poly.entity_id
_entity_poly.type
_entity_poly.pdbx_seq_one_letter_code
_entity_poly.pdbx_strand_id
1 'polypeptide(L)'
;MGENRDKRILSDGVRTRSRPGRRCGRPVRSSTRLPSHPVVASNTRVVLGAATAVASVATVGSLYFSLGLGLVPCDLCWYQRILMYPLVVVLGVAALEDRPGVARTALPLSGVGVVVAAYHVAIQVLPSSGGTCSVGGGCSSILYPMLDGLLTIPRLSLIAFVLVSVLTAGAWVDASGFRTAGS
;
A
#
# COMPACT_ATOMS: atom_id res chain seq x y z
N MET A 1 -18.55 20.68 -63.79
CA MET A 1 -18.60 22.03 -64.43
C MET A 1 -19.89 22.68 -63.94
N GLY A 2 -19.97 23.65 -63.01
CA GLY A 2 -19.04 24.71 -62.61
C GLY A 2 -19.55 26.04 -63.17
N GLU A 3 -20.38 26.79 -62.42
CA GLU A 3 -20.66 28.24 -62.57
C GLU A 3 -21.60 28.64 -61.40
N ASN A 4 -21.14 29.18 -60.26
CA ASN A 4 -20.67 30.54 -60.01
C ASN A 4 -21.79 31.52 -59.59
N ARG A 5 -21.53 32.11 -58.42
CA ARG A 5 -21.82 33.49 -57.97
C ARG A 5 -23.22 33.90 -57.50
N ASP A 6 -23.16 34.42 -56.26
CA ASP A 6 -23.73 35.69 -55.79
C ASP A 6 -25.25 35.80 -55.85
N LYS A 7 -25.93 35.99 -54.71
CA LYS A 7 -26.45 37.31 -54.28
C LYS A 7 -26.80 37.27 -52.78
N ARG A 8 -25.99 37.97 -51.98
CA ARG A 8 -26.42 39.11 -51.16
C ARG A 8 -27.89 39.07 -50.65
N ILE A 9 -28.09 38.58 -49.43
CA ILE A 9 -29.20 38.95 -48.52
C ILE A 9 -28.49 39.16 -47.18
N LEU A 10 -28.03 40.37 -46.83
CA LEU A 10 -28.79 41.49 -46.22
C LEU A 10 -29.50 41.08 -44.93
N SER A 11 -29.42 41.95 -43.93
CA SER A 11 -30.11 41.93 -42.62
C SER A 11 -29.38 41.15 -41.50
N ASP A 12 -29.07 41.69 -40.33
CA ASP A 12 -29.48 42.92 -39.66
C ASP A 12 -28.51 43.29 -38.53
N GLY A 13 -28.44 44.58 -38.23
CA GLY A 13 -28.60 45.01 -36.84
C GLY A 13 -27.37 45.04 -35.95
N VAL A 14 -26.53 46.05 -36.17
CA VAL A 14 -25.83 46.73 -35.06
C VAL A 14 -26.90 47.16 -34.05
N ARG A 15 -26.90 46.55 -32.86
CA ARG A 15 -27.61 47.07 -31.68
C ARG A 15 -26.68 47.07 -30.49
N THR A 16 -25.94 48.17 -30.38
CA THR A 16 -25.24 48.59 -29.17
C THR A 16 -26.26 48.79 -28.05
N ARG A 17 -26.21 47.95 -27.02
CA ARG A 17 -26.98 48.17 -25.78
C ARG A 17 -26.02 48.51 -24.66
N SER A 18 -25.75 49.80 -24.55
CA SER A 18 -25.26 50.44 -23.33
C SER A 18 -26.31 50.29 -22.22
N ARG A 19 -25.91 49.74 -21.07
CA ARG A 19 -26.65 49.92 -19.81
C ARG A 19 -25.70 50.32 -18.68
N PRO A 20 -26.18 51.21 -17.79
CA PRO A 20 -25.33 51.97 -16.90
C PRO A 20 -24.97 51.19 -15.64
N GLY A 21 -23.87 51.60 -15.03
CA GLY A 21 -23.28 50.95 -13.87
C GLY A 21 -24.02 51.11 -12.55
N ARG A 22 -23.35 50.53 -11.54
CA ARG A 22 -23.59 50.52 -10.10
C ARG A 22 -24.52 49.41 -9.60
N ARG A 23 -23.89 48.36 -9.06
CA ARG A 23 -24.06 48.08 -7.63
C ARG A 23 -22.74 47.72 -6.99
N CYS A 24 -22.50 48.43 -5.90
CA CYS A 24 -21.38 48.35 -5.00
C CYS A 24 -21.12 46.94 -4.48
N GLY A 25 -19.83 46.64 -4.32
CA GLY A 25 -19.24 45.74 -3.33
C GLY A 25 -20.13 44.65 -2.75
N ARG A 26 -19.98 43.43 -3.27
CA ARG A 26 -20.09 42.27 -2.38
C ARG A 26 -18.80 42.23 -1.56
N PRO A 27 -18.84 42.14 -0.22
CA PRO A 27 -17.64 41.85 0.53
C PRO A 27 -17.12 40.50 0.04
N VAL A 28 -15.89 40.48 -0.48
CA VAL A 28 -15.10 39.25 -0.59
C VAL A 28 -14.99 38.76 0.83
N ARG A 29 -15.85 37.81 1.22
CA ARG A 29 -15.72 37.10 2.47
C ARG A 29 -14.48 36.23 2.28
N SER A 30 -13.33 36.79 2.64
CA SER A 30 -12.08 36.10 2.91
C SER A 30 -12.31 35.16 4.10
N SER A 31 -13.06 34.10 3.85
CA SER A 31 -13.11 32.93 4.72
C SER A 31 -12.07 31.93 4.23
N THR A 32 -10.82 32.37 4.10
CA THR A 32 -9.68 31.50 4.38
C THR A 32 -9.60 31.31 5.89
N ARG A 33 -10.65 30.73 6.46
CA ARG A 33 -10.43 29.76 7.52
C ARG A 33 -9.73 28.62 6.82
N LEU A 34 -8.39 28.67 6.82
CA LEU A 34 -7.62 27.44 6.86
C LEU A 34 -8.31 26.60 7.94
N PRO A 35 -8.89 25.44 7.61
CA PRO A 35 -9.26 24.55 8.67
C PRO A 35 -7.94 24.20 9.36
N SER A 36 -7.70 24.82 10.52
CA SER A 36 -6.90 24.23 11.57
C SER A 36 -7.68 23.02 12.08
N HIS A 37 -7.92 22.05 11.21
CA HIS A 37 -8.01 20.70 11.68
C HIS A 37 -6.67 20.47 12.35
N PRO A 38 -6.64 20.09 13.64
CA PRO A 38 -5.45 19.42 14.12
C PRO A 38 -5.17 18.33 13.08
N VAL A 39 -3.91 18.07 12.79
CA VAL A 39 -3.53 16.81 12.15
C VAL A 39 -3.88 15.73 13.18
N VAL A 40 -5.16 15.49 13.42
CA VAL A 40 -5.68 14.30 14.05
C VAL A 40 -5.40 13.27 12.98
N ALA A 41 -4.27 12.60 13.12
CA ALA A 41 -3.95 11.47 12.28
C ALA A 41 -5.20 10.58 12.27
N SER A 42 -5.82 10.40 11.09
CA SER A 42 -6.86 9.40 10.96
C SER A 42 -6.28 8.10 11.51
N ASN A 43 -7.06 7.33 12.26
CA ASN A 43 -6.61 6.06 12.81
C ASN A 43 -6.00 5.19 11.70
N THR A 44 -6.56 5.30 10.49
CA THR A 44 -6.07 4.75 9.23
C THR A 44 -4.59 5.09 8.91
N ARG A 45 -4.17 6.36 8.93
CA ARG A 45 -2.76 6.74 8.68
C ARG A 45 -1.82 6.07 9.66
N VAL A 46 -2.18 6.06 10.94
CA VAL A 46 -1.37 5.47 12.01
C VAL A 46 -1.27 3.96 11.81
N VAL A 47 -2.39 3.28 11.53
CA VAL A 47 -2.45 1.83 11.33
C VAL A 47 -1.68 1.41 10.06
N LEU A 48 -1.83 2.12 8.94
CA LEU A 48 -1.06 1.87 7.72
C LEU A 48 0.43 2.19 7.91
N GLY A 49 0.75 3.21 8.68
CA GLY A 49 2.12 3.53 9.10
C GLY A 49 2.74 2.41 9.92
N ALA A 50 2.01 1.84 10.87
CA ALA A 50 2.44 0.68 11.65
C ALA A 50 2.66 -0.55 10.75
N ALA A 51 1.76 -0.81 9.80
CA ALA A 51 1.93 -1.90 8.83
C ALA A 51 3.19 -1.73 7.98
N THR A 52 3.46 -0.49 7.54
CA THR A 52 4.67 -0.13 6.79
C THR A 52 5.93 -0.34 7.62
N ALA A 53 5.90 0.05 8.91
CA ALA A 53 7.02 -0.14 9.83
C ALA A 53 7.35 -1.62 10.01
N VAL A 54 6.33 -2.47 10.23
CA VAL A 54 6.51 -3.93 10.33
C VAL A 54 7.13 -4.50 9.05
N ALA A 55 6.60 -4.14 7.87
CA ALA A 55 7.14 -4.59 6.59
C ALA A 55 8.59 -4.12 6.36
N SER A 56 8.92 -2.90 6.80
CA SER A 56 10.26 -2.32 6.69
C SER A 56 11.26 -3.05 7.57
N VAL A 57 10.91 -3.29 8.85
CA VAL A 57 11.75 -4.06 9.77
C VAL A 57 11.97 -5.48 9.26
N ALA A 58 10.93 -6.15 8.75
CA ALA A 58 11.06 -7.48 8.16
C ALA A 58 11.99 -7.48 6.93
N THR A 59 11.89 -6.46 6.08
CA THR A 59 12.74 -6.30 4.88
C THR A 59 14.20 -6.06 5.25
N VAL A 60 14.45 -5.13 6.19
CA VAL A 60 15.80 -4.83 6.68
C VAL A 60 16.40 -6.04 7.39
N GLY A 61 15.63 -6.72 8.23
CA GLY A 61 16.08 -7.95 8.90
C GLY A 61 16.47 -9.03 7.89
N SER A 62 15.63 -9.27 6.87
CA SER A 62 15.95 -10.22 5.80
C SER A 62 17.23 -9.86 5.04
N LEU A 63 17.46 -8.56 4.77
CA LEU A 63 18.68 -8.10 4.12
C LEU A 63 19.90 -8.22 5.03
N TYR A 64 19.75 -7.93 6.32
CA TYR A 64 20.83 -8.06 7.31
C TYR A 64 21.31 -9.50 7.46
N PHE A 65 20.40 -10.49 7.45
CA PHE A 65 20.79 -11.90 7.46
C PHE A 65 21.61 -12.29 6.22
N SER A 66 21.28 -11.73 5.04
CA SER A 66 21.97 -12.06 3.79
C SER A 66 23.29 -11.31 3.60
N LEU A 67 23.33 -10.01 3.91
CA LEU A 67 24.50 -9.14 3.69
C LEU A 67 25.41 -9.04 4.91
N GLY A 68 24.84 -9.05 6.12
CA GLY A 68 25.58 -8.92 7.37
C GLY A 68 26.16 -10.25 7.85
N LEU A 69 25.36 -11.32 7.83
CA LEU A 69 25.78 -12.66 8.29
C LEU A 69 26.21 -13.60 7.15
N GLY A 70 26.07 -13.18 5.88
CA GLY A 70 26.45 -14.00 4.73
C GLY A 70 25.59 -15.25 4.52
N LEU A 71 24.40 -15.30 5.12
CA LEU A 71 23.50 -16.45 4.99
C LEU A 71 22.86 -16.48 3.60
N VAL A 72 23.12 -17.55 2.85
CA VAL A 72 22.50 -17.77 1.54
C VAL A 72 21.03 -18.12 1.75
N PRO A 73 20.07 -17.33 1.23
CA PRO A 73 18.65 -17.65 1.36
C PRO A 73 18.30 -18.83 0.47
N CYS A 74 17.42 -19.72 0.96
CA CYS A 74 16.81 -20.73 0.12
C CYS A 74 15.76 -20.12 -0.83
N ASP A 75 15.34 -20.88 -1.85
CA ASP A 75 14.36 -20.42 -2.85
C ASP A 75 13.04 -19.96 -2.21
N LEU A 76 12.58 -20.67 -1.17
CA LEU A 76 11.35 -20.32 -0.45
C LEU A 76 11.47 -19.00 0.33
N CYS A 77 12.64 -18.73 0.93
CA CYS A 77 12.94 -17.43 1.54
C CYS A 77 13.00 -16.32 0.47
N TRP A 78 13.49 -16.63 -0.73
CA TRP A 78 13.55 -15.67 -1.82
C TRP A 78 12.15 -15.27 -2.30
N TYR A 79 11.22 -16.21 -2.42
CA TYR A 79 9.81 -15.91 -2.70
C TYR A 79 9.18 -15.03 -1.61
N GLN A 80 9.45 -15.29 -0.33
CA GLN A 80 8.97 -14.43 0.76
C GLN A 80 9.49 -12.98 0.63
N ARG A 81 10.75 -12.79 0.21
CA ARG A 81 11.33 -11.45 -0.01
C ARG A 81 10.61 -10.70 -1.13
N ILE A 82 10.35 -11.36 -2.26
CA ILE A 82 9.63 -10.75 -3.40
C ILE A 82 8.24 -10.31 -3.02
N LEU A 83 7.56 -11.05 -2.14
CA LEU A 83 6.22 -10.69 -1.68
C LEU A 83 6.26 -9.54 -0.66
N MET A 84 7.30 -9.46 0.19
CA MET A 84 7.41 -8.45 1.24
C MET A 84 7.87 -7.08 0.74
N TYR A 85 8.84 -7.02 -0.17
CA TYR A 85 9.43 -5.75 -0.63
C TYR A 85 8.44 -4.78 -1.28
N PRO A 86 7.55 -5.20 -2.20
CA PRO A 86 6.53 -4.31 -2.76
C PRO A 86 5.53 -3.83 -1.71
N LEU A 87 5.23 -4.63 -0.67
CA LEU A 87 4.32 -4.22 0.41
C LEU A 87 4.84 -2.99 1.17
N VAL A 88 6.16 -2.88 1.38
CA VAL A 88 6.76 -1.70 2.02
C VAL A 88 6.43 -0.42 1.25
N VAL A 89 6.60 -0.46 -0.08
CA VAL A 89 6.36 0.71 -0.94
C VAL A 89 4.86 1.02 -1.01
N VAL A 90 4.05 0.01 -1.26
CA VAL A 90 2.59 0.15 -1.44
C VAL A 90 1.93 0.67 -0.17
N LEU A 91 2.26 0.10 0.99
CA LEU A 91 1.72 0.54 2.28
C LEU A 91 2.29 1.89 2.70
N GLY A 92 3.57 2.15 2.44
CA GLY A 92 4.21 3.42 2.77
C GLY A 92 3.59 4.60 2.02
N VAL A 93 3.37 4.45 0.71
CA VAL A 93 2.65 5.46 -0.09
C VAL A 93 1.22 5.62 0.41
N ALA A 94 0.51 4.53 0.69
CA ALA A 94 -0.86 4.60 1.19
C ALA A 94 -0.97 5.24 2.58
N ALA A 95 0.04 5.12 3.44
CA ALA A 95 0.10 5.80 4.73
C ALA A 95 0.29 7.31 4.57
N LEU A 96 1.13 7.75 3.61
CA LEU A 96 1.33 9.16 3.29
C LEU A 96 0.07 9.79 2.66
N GLU A 97 -0.62 9.04 1.80
CA GLU A 97 -1.82 9.52 1.09
C GLU A 97 -3.13 9.27 1.86
N ASP A 98 -3.12 8.51 2.95
CA ASP A 98 -4.30 8.05 3.71
C ASP A 98 -5.35 7.37 2.85
N ARG A 99 -4.87 6.38 2.09
CA ARG A 99 -5.67 5.64 1.12
C ARG A 99 -5.94 4.22 1.63
N PRO A 100 -6.98 3.99 2.44
CA PRO A 100 -7.35 2.66 2.92
C PRO A 100 -7.77 1.71 1.79
N GLY A 101 -8.05 2.24 0.59
CA GLY A 101 -8.32 1.44 -0.61
C GLY A 101 -7.16 0.53 -1.03
N VAL A 102 -5.94 0.80 -0.53
CA VAL A 102 -4.75 -0.04 -0.75
C VAL A 102 -4.93 -1.48 -0.27
N ALA A 103 -5.85 -1.72 0.68
CA ALA A 103 -6.09 -3.06 1.19
C ALA A 103 -6.48 -4.07 0.10
N ARG A 104 -7.15 -3.61 -0.98
CA ARG A 104 -7.53 -4.49 -2.10
C ARG A 104 -6.34 -5.06 -2.86
N THR A 105 -5.20 -4.37 -2.86
CA THR A 105 -3.97 -4.82 -3.51
C THR A 105 -3.01 -5.46 -2.51
N ALA A 106 -2.92 -4.90 -1.30
CA ALA A 106 -2.02 -5.38 -0.26
C ALA A 106 -2.46 -6.73 0.34
N LEU A 107 -3.76 -6.95 0.59
CA LEU A 107 -4.26 -8.21 1.20
C LEU A 107 -4.04 -9.47 0.36
N PRO A 108 -4.29 -9.51 -0.96
CA PRO A 108 -4.00 -10.71 -1.74
C PRO A 108 -2.49 -10.99 -1.77
N LEU A 109 -1.67 -9.94 -1.86
CA LEU A 109 -0.21 -10.06 -1.89
C LEU A 109 0.34 -10.57 -0.55
N SER A 110 -0.12 -10.01 0.57
CA SER A 110 0.26 -10.46 1.91
C SER A 110 -0.30 -11.86 2.22
N GLY A 111 -1.50 -12.19 1.71
CA GLY A 111 -2.11 -13.51 1.83
C GLY A 111 -1.29 -14.62 1.17
N VAL A 112 -0.79 -14.39 -0.05
CA VAL A 112 0.15 -15.31 -0.69
C VAL A 112 1.43 -15.45 0.15
N GLY A 113 1.93 -14.34 0.71
CA GLY A 113 3.07 -14.35 1.63
C GLY A 113 2.85 -15.23 2.87
N VAL A 114 1.66 -15.17 3.48
CA VAL A 114 1.27 -16.03 4.61
C VAL A 114 1.29 -17.50 4.20
N VAL A 115 0.72 -17.86 3.04
CA VAL A 115 0.67 -19.25 2.57
C VAL A 115 2.09 -19.80 2.35
N VAL A 116 2.94 -19.04 1.66
CA VAL A 116 4.34 -19.45 1.40
C VAL A 116 5.13 -19.56 2.70
N ALA A 117 4.94 -18.64 3.65
CA ALA A 117 5.61 -18.68 4.94
C ALA A 117 5.13 -19.85 5.81
N ALA A 118 3.82 -20.14 5.82
CA ALA A 118 3.25 -21.28 6.53
C ALA A 118 3.78 -22.61 5.97
N TYR A 119 3.86 -22.73 4.64
CA TYR A 119 4.47 -23.89 3.98
C TYR A 119 5.94 -24.05 4.38
N HIS A 120 6.70 -22.95 4.44
CA HIS A 120 8.10 -22.98 4.87
C HIS A 120 8.24 -23.43 6.34
N VAL A 121 7.36 -22.98 7.23
CA VAL A 121 7.35 -23.46 8.62
C VAL A 121 7.02 -24.96 8.67
N ALA A 122 6.06 -25.43 7.87
CA ALA A 122 5.68 -26.83 7.84
C ALA A 122 6.83 -27.76 7.45
N ILE A 123 7.61 -27.41 6.40
CA ILE A 123 8.76 -28.22 5.97
C ILE A 123 9.95 -28.18 6.96
N GLN A 124 10.07 -27.13 7.79
CA GLN A 124 11.06 -27.10 8.87
C GLN A 124 10.68 -27.99 10.05
N VAL A 125 9.39 -28.14 10.34
CA VAL A 125 8.90 -28.96 11.47
C VAL A 125 8.80 -30.44 11.09
N LEU A 126 8.55 -30.76 9.81
CA LEU A 126 8.54 -32.13 9.29
C LEU A 126 9.69 -32.35 8.28
N PRO A 127 10.95 -32.54 8.73
CA PRO A 127 12.09 -32.73 7.84
C PRO A 127 12.01 -33.98 6.94
N SER A 128 11.07 -34.90 7.21
CA SER A 128 10.97 -36.24 6.60
C SER A 128 10.54 -36.27 5.14
N SER A 129 10.15 -35.14 4.52
CA SER A 129 9.42 -35.15 3.23
C SER A 129 9.98 -34.23 2.12
N GLY A 130 11.07 -33.49 2.34
CA GLY A 130 11.47 -32.46 1.36
C GLY A 130 12.91 -31.98 1.41
N GLY A 131 13.81 -32.70 2.07
CA GLY A 131 15.24 -32.39 2.03
C GLY A 131 15.81 -32.65 0.64
N THR A 132 15.60 -31.73 -0.31
CA THR A 132 16.42 -31.70 -1.52
C THR A 132 17.84 -31.38 -1.07
N CYS A 133 18.77 -32.30 -1.35
CA CYS A 133 20.19 -32.07 -1.16
C CYS A 133 20.63 -30.92 -2.09
N SER A 134 20.45 -29.67 -1.67
CA SER A 134 20.93 -28.49 -2.37
C SER A 134 22.24 -28.02 -1.74
N VAL A 135 23.25 -27.82 -2.59
CA VAL A 135 24.55 -27.26 -2.21
C VAL A 135 24.32 -25.76 -1.97
N GLY A 136 24.00 -25.39 -0.72
CA GLY A 136 23.59 -24.03 -0.34
C GLY A 136 22.66 -23.96 0.88
N GLY A 137 22.19 -25.11 1.39
CA GLY A 137 21.27 -25.18 2.52
C GLY A 137 19.83 -25.30 2.04
N GLY A 138 19.24 -26.49 2.18
CA GLY A 138 17.86 -26.74 1.79
C GLY A 138 16.85 -25.87 2.56
N CYS A 139 15.65 -25.70 2.02
CA CYS A 139 14.58 -24.94 2.69
C CYS A 139 14.13 -25.59 4.02
N SER A 140 14.47 -26.86 4.25
CA SER A 140 14.25 -27.57 5.51
C SER A 140 15.32 -27.28 6.58
N SER A 141 16.44 -26.64 6.21
CA SER A 141 17.55 -26.38 7.11
C SER A 141 17.29 -25.17 8.00
N ILE A 142 17.59 -25.29 9.29
CA ILE A 142 17.52 -24.18 10.24
C ILE A 142 18.83 -23.39 10.17
N LEU A 143 18.86 -22.34 9.35
CA LEU A 143 20.06 -21.50 9.14
C LEU A 143 20.39 -20.59 10.33
N TYR A 144 19.40 -20.15 11.10
CA TYR A 144 19.59 -19.23 12.22
C TYR A 144 18.48 -19.42 13.28
N PRO A 145 18.69 -20.30 14.27
CA PRO A 145 17.77 -20.44 15.39
C PRO A 145 17.98 -19.29 16.38
N MET A 146 16.98 -18.43 16.55
CA MET A 146 16.91 -17.45 17.64
C MET A 146 15.99 -17.96 18.75
N LEU A 147 16.23 -17.51 19.99
CA LEU A 147 15.38 -17.78 21.14
C LEU A 147 15.13 -19.30 21.30
N ASP A 148 16.22 -20.05 21.51
CA ASP A 148 16.24 -21.52 21.63
C ASP A 148 15.63 -22.29 20.44
N GLY A 149 15.58 -21.66 19.27
CA GLY A 149 14.98 -22.25 18.06
C GLY A 149 13.48 -21.99 17.93
N LEU A 150 12.88 -21.19 18.82
CA LEU A 150 11.48 -20.75 18.71
C LEU A 150 11.28 -19.66 17.63
N LEU A 151 12.30 -18.86 17.36
CA LEU A 151 12.30 -17.84 16.31
C LEU A 151 13.22 -18.27 15.17
N THR A 152 12.64 -18.96 14.19
CA THR A 152 13.31 -19.22 12.90
C THR A 152 12.94 -18.14 11.89
N ILE A 153 13.80 -17.95 10.88
CA ILE A 153 13.58 -17.00 9.78
C ILE A 153 12.15 -17.09 9.18
N PRO A 154 11.61 -18.28 8.84
CA PRO A 154 10.25 -18.35 8.28
C PRO A 154 9.12 -18.11 9.29
N ARG A 155 9.32 -18.36 10.59
CA ARG A 155 8.32 -17.98 11.61
C ARG A 155 8.24 -16.46 11.76
N LEU A 156 9.38 -15.78 11.71
CA LEU A 156 9.44 -14.31 11.73
C LEU A 156 8.72 -13.70 10.52
N SER A 157 8.95 -14.23 9.32
CA SER A 157 8.27 -13.73 8.13
C SER A 157 6.77 -14.02 8.16
N LEU A 158 6.36 -15.18 8.67
CA LEU A 158 4.95 -15.49 8.89
C LEU A 158 4.28 -14.47 9.82
N ILE A 159 4.88 -14.18 10.97
CA ILE A 159 4.36 -13.17 11.91
C ILE A 159 4.27 -11.81 11.23
N ALA A 160 5.30 -11.40 10.48
CA ALA A 160 5.28 -10.13 9.76
C ALA A 160 4.16 -10.04 8.72
N PHE A 161 3.96 -11.08 7.89
CA PHE A 161 2.86 -11.09 6.91
C PHE A 161 1.48 -11.10 7.57
N VAL A 162 1.31 -11.82 8.69
CA VAL A 162 0.05 -11.80 9.46
C VAL A 162 -0.21 -10.43 10.05
N LEU A 163 0.77 -9.80 10.69
CA LEU A 163 0.64 -8.45 11.24
C LEU A 163 0.29 -7.43 10.15
N VAL A 164 1.00 -7.46 9.02
CA VAL A 164 0.70 -6.59 7.88
C VAL A 164 -0.73 -6.81 7.38
N SER A 165 -1.18 -8.06 7.26
CA SER A 165 -2.53 -8.40 6.80
C SER A 165 -3.59 -7.88 7.78
N VAL A 166 -3.41 -8.11 9.08
CA VAL A 166 -4.36 -7.69 10.13
C VAL A 166 -4.45 -6.16 10.21
N LEU A 167 -3.32 -5.46 10.22
CA LEU A 167 -3.29 -4.00 10.27
C LEU A 167 -3.95 -3.39 9.02
N THR A 168 -3.62 -3.93 7.84
CA THR A 168 -4.19 -3.45 6.57
C THR A 168 -5.70 -3.73 6.50
N ALA A 169 -6.15 -4.89 6.96
CA ALA A 169 -7.57 -5.23 7.04
C ALA A 169 -8.31 -4.33 8.05
N GLY A 170 -7.74 -4.08 9.23
CA GLY A 170 -8.30 -3.18 10.24
C GLY A 170 -8.49 -1.76 9.70
N ALA A 171 -7.45 -1.21 9.05
CA ALA A 171 -7.53 0.10 8.39
C ALA A 171 -8.61 0.16 7.31
N TRP A 172 -8.86 -0.95 6.60
CA TRP A 172 -9.91 -1.04 5.59
C TRP A 172 -11.31 -1.09 6.21
N VAL A 173 -11.49 -1.90 7.27
CA VAL A 173 -12.76 -2.04 7.99
C VAL A 173 -13.15 -0.70 8.63
N ASP A 174 -12.24 -0.06 9.35
CA ASP A 174 -12.47 1.26 9.97
C ASP A 174 -12.93 2.28 8.91
N ALA A 175 -12.20 2.35 7.80
CA ALA A 175 -12.54 3.26 6.71
C ALA A 175 -13.85 2.88 5.98
N SER A 176 -14.27 1.62 6.02
CA SER A 176 -15.54 1.17 5.44
C SER A 176 -16.73 1.52 6.34
N GLY A 177 -16.59 1.39 7.66
CA GLY A 177 -17.63 1.73 8.64
C GLY A 177 -17.96 3.22 8.67
N PHE A 178 -16.96 4.10 8.49
CA PHE A 178 -17.21 5.55 8.34
C PHE A 178 -18.01 5.88 7.08
N ARG A 179 -17.84 5.12 5.99
CA ARG A 179 -18.57 5.36 4.74
C ARG A 179 -20.05 5.02 4.84
N THR A 180 -20.41 4.03 5.65
CA THR A 180 -21.81 3.60 5.84
C THR A 180 -22.56 4.43 6.88
N ALA A 181 -21.86 5.04 7.84
CA ALA A 181 -22.49 5.88 8.87
C ALA A 181 -22.86 7.30 8.39
N GLY A 182 -22.30 7.73 7.25
CA GLY A 182 -22.51 9.08 6.69
C GLY A 182 -23.55 9.17 5.57
N SER A 183 -24.20 8.07 5.18
CA SER A 183 -25.25 8.00 4.15
C SER A 183 -26.64 7.89 4.77
#